data_AF-A0A2L2XDE8-F1
#
_entry.id   AF-A0A2L2XDE8-F1
#
_cell.length_a   1.000
_cell.length_b   1.000
_cell.length_c   1.000
_cell.angle_alpha   90.00
_cell.angle_beta   90.00
_cell.angle_gamma   90.00
#
_symmetry.space_group_name_H-M   'P 1'
#
loop_
_entity.id
_entity.type
_entity.pdbx_description
1 polymer ?
#
loop_
_entity_poly.entity_id
_entity_poly.type
_entity_poly.pdbx_seq_one_letter_code
_entity_poly.pdbx_strand_id
1 'polypeptide(L)'
;MLWVKDEKGTKAVPLLIELAKYGKQNCNIVIIEGILYSDLYIELFEVLKLEFNDIYAYYYDMPFEETLIRHQTKANHNEFGENEMKRWWREKDYIGIIPEKNITKELSLDEIVEMISSDVMSK
;
A
#
# COMPACT_ATOMS: atom_id res chain seq x y z
N MET A 1 -1.44 13.93 -5.59
CA MET A 1 -2.74 14.36 -6.16
C MET A 1 -3.52 15.32 -5.25
N LEU A 2 -3.41 15.25 -3.92
CA LEU A 2 -4.02 16.25 -3.02
C LEU A 2 -3.04 17.07 -2.18
N TRP A 3 -1.78 16.64 -2.03
CA TRP A 3 -0.76 17.30 -1.20
C TRP A 3 -1.24 17.61 0.23
N VAL A 4 -2.12 16.74 0.76
CA VAL A 4 -2.61 16.79 2.13
C VAL A 4 -1.79 15.86 3.01
N LYS A 5 -1.76 16.14 4.31
CA LYS A 5 -1.09 15.27 5.29
C LYS A 5 -1.96 14.05 5.59
N ASP A 6 -1.30 12.94 5.91
CA ASP A 6 -1.95 11.77 6.47
C ASP A 6 -2.21 11.99 7.95
N GLU A 7 -3.42 12.45 8.22
CA GLU A 7 -3.95 12.68 9.56
C GLU A 7 -5.41 12.25 9.60
N LYS A 8 -5.96 12.13 10.81
CA LYS A 8 -7.35 11.72 11.00
C LYS A 8 -8.29 12.67 10.26
N GLY A 9 -9.13 12.12 9.39
CA GLY A 9 -10.03 12.91 8.55
C GLY A 9 -9.38 13.47 7.28
N THR A 10 -8.24 12.91 6.84
CA THR A 10 -7.62 13.27 5.57
C THR A 10 -8.60 13.16 4.39
N LYS A 11 -8.53 14.12 3.47
CA LYS A 11 -9.33 14.12 2.23
C LYS A 11 -8.89 13.03 1.24
N ALA A 12 -7.76 12.36 1.49
CA ALA A 12 -7.29 11.26 0.67
C ALA A 12 -8.23 10.05 0.70
N VAL A 13 -8.77 9.71 1.87
CA VAL A 13 -9.68 8.55 2.05
C VAL A 13 -10.92 8.63 1.15
N PRO A 14 -11.76 9.69 1.22
CA PRO A 14 -12.94 9.76 0.37
C PRO A 14 -12.60 9.84 -1.12
N LEU A 15 -11.48 10.47 -1.50
CA LEU A 15 -11.04 10.48 -2.89
C LEU A 15 -10.65 9.08 -3.39
N LEU A 16 -9.86 8.34 -2.61
CA LEU A 16 -9.45 6.98 -2.98
C LEU A 16 -10.66 6.03 -3.09
N ILE A 17 -11.65 6.19 -2.21
CA ILE A 17 -12.92 5.45 -2.30
C ILE A 17 -13.61 5.70 -3.65
N GLU A 18 -13.76 6.97 -4.04
CA GLU A 18 -14.43 7.31 -5.31
C GLU A 18 -13.63 6.83 -6.53
N LEU A 19 -12.30 6.94 -6.48
CA LEU A 19 -11.43 6.40 -7.54
C LEU A 19 -11.53 4.87 -7.63
N ALA A 20 -11.60 4.17 -6.50
CA ALA A 20 -11.76 2.72 -6.47
C ALA A 20 -13.10 2.29 -7.06
N LYS A 21 -14.20 2.97 -6.69
CA LYS A 21 -15.54 2.72 -7.26
C LYS A 21 -15.59 3.00 -8.74
N TYR A 22 -14.98 4.10 -9.19
CA TYR A 22 -14.86 4.40 -10.61
C TYR A 22 -14.08 3.29 -11.33
N GLY A 23 -12.93 2.89 -10.78
CA GLY A 23 -12.11 1.79 -11.32
C GLY A 23 -12.89 0.49 -11.42
N LYS A 24 -13.66 0.11 -10.38
CA LYS A 24 -14.51 -1.09 -10.38
C LYS A 24 -15.50 -1.12 -11.55
N GLN A 25 -16.02 0.03 -11.95
CA GLN A 25 -17.00 0.13 -13.04
C GLN A 25 -16.35 0.18 -14.43
N ASN A 26 -15.10 0.62 -14.53
CA ASN A 26 -14.47 0.99 -15.81
C ASN A 26 -13.19 0.23 -16.12
N CYS A 27 -12.68 -0.59 -15.20
CA CYS A 27 -11.40 -1.28 -15.33
C CYS A 27 -11.55 -2.75 -14.92
N ASN A 28 -10.78 -3.63 -15.56
CA ASN A 28 -10.73 -5.04 -15.19
C ASN A 28 -10.01 -5.27 -13.85
N ILE A 29 -8.99 -4.46 -13.57
CA ILE A 29 -8.17 -4.53 -12.38
C ILE A 29 -8.01 -3.10 -11.84
N VAL A 30 -8.15 -2.95 -10.53
CA VAL A 30 -7.89 -1.69 -9.81
C VAL A 30 -6.71 -1.94 -8.87
N ILE A 31 -5.69 -1.09 -8.96
CA ILE A 31 -4.53 -1.12 -8.07
C ILE A 31 -4.57 0.12 -7.20
N ILE A 32 -4.52 -0.08 -5.88
CA ILE A 32 -4.38 0.99 -4.89
C ILE A 32 -3.03 0.77 -4.23
N GLU A 33 -2.14 1.75 -4.32
CA GLU A 33 -0.80 1.70 -3.75
C GLU A 33 -0.48 2.99 -2.99
N GLY A 34 0.34 2.87 -1.95
CA GLY A 34 0.80 3.99 -1.16
C GLY A 34 1.24 3.60 0.25
N ILE A 35 1.63 4.60 1.03
CA ILE A 35 1.81 4.48 2.49
C ILE A 35 0.43 4.69 3.13
N LEU A 36 -0.35 3.62 3.24
CA LEU A 36 -1.74 3.67 3.69
C LEU A 36 -1.83 3.21 5.15
N TYR A 37 -1.60 4.13 6.09
CA TYR A 37 -1.63 3.79 7.52
C TYR A 37 -2.95 3.12 7.92
N SER A 38 -2.85 1.94 8.54
CA SER A 38 -4.01 1.05 8.76
C SER A 38 -5.16 1.73 9.51
N ASP A 39 -4.84 2.54 10.51
CA ASP A 39 -5.80 3.28 11.34
C ASP A 39 -6.42 4.50 10.62
N LEU A 40 -5.63 5.23 9.83
CA LEU A 40 -6.09 6.42 9.12
C LEU A 40 -6.90 6.08 7.87
N TYR A 41 -6.60 4.93 7.26
CA TYR A 41 -7.23 4.46 6.03
C TYR A 41 -8.24 3.31 6.27
N ILE A 42 -8.59 3.01 7.52
CA ILE A 42 -9.51 1.91 7.85
C ILE A 42 -10.84 1.99 7.09
N GLU A 43 -11.42 3.19 6.98
CA GLU A 43 -12.68 3.41 6.25
C GLU A 43 -12.54 3.04 4.76
N LEU A 44 -11.39 3.35 4.14
CA LEU A 44 -11.11 2.92 2.76
C LEU A 44 -11.11 1.38 2.69
N PHE A 45 -10.39 0.70 3.58
CA PHE A 45 -10.31 -0.77 3.56
C PHE A 45 -11.66 -1.44 3.83
N GLU A 46 -12.47 -0.91 4.75
CA GLU A 46 -13.82 -1.39 5.01
C GLU A 46 -14.71 -1.26 3.76
N VAL A 47 -14.66 -0.12 3.08
CA VAL A 47 -15.42 0.10 1.85
C VAL A 47 -14.93 -0.81 0.72
N LEU A 48 -13.62 -0.97 0.53
CA LEU A 48 -13.08 -1.88 -0.48
C LEU A 48 -13.55 -3.32 -0.24
N LYS A 49 -13.53 -3.78 1.01
CA LYS A 49 -14.01 -5.11 1.41
C LYS A 49 -15.49 -5.35 1.09
N LEU A 50 -16.31 -4.30 1.14
CA LEU A 50 -17.73 -4.37 0.77
C LEU A 50 -17.95 -4.26 -0.74
N GLU A 51 -17.14 -3.46 -1.42
CA GLU A 51 -17.30 -3.18 -2.85
C GLU A 51 -16.69 -4.27 -3.75
N PHE A 52 -15.63 -4.94 -3.34
CA PHE A 52 -14.90 -5.89 -4.19
C PHE A 52 -15.06 -7.31 -3.65
N ASN A 53 -15.50 -8.23 -4.53
CA ASN A 53 -15.61 -9.65 -4.18
C ASN A 53 -14.23 -10.32 -4.07
N ASP A 54 -13.29 -9.87 -4.90
CA ASP A 54 -11.93 -10.39 -4.93
C ASP A 54 -10.95 -9.26 -4.61
N ILE A 55 -10.20 -9.44 -3.53
CA ILE A 55 -9.21 -8.49 -3.05
C ILE A 55 -7.92 -9.24 -2.75
N TYR A 56 -6.83 -8.76 -3.33
CA TYR A 56 -5.49 -9.26 -3.07
C TYR A 56 -4.69 -8.13 -2.45
N ALA A 57 -4.29 -8.29 -1.18
CA ALA A 57 -3.53 -7.30 -0.45
C ALA A 57 -2.10 -7.82 -0.20
N TYR A 58 -1.13 -6.91 -0.34
CA TYR A 58 0.28 -7.20 -0.18
C TYR A 58 0.91 -6.13 0.71
N TYR A 59 1.67 -6.54 1.71
CA TYR A 59 2.35 -5.65 2.64
C TYR A 59 3.86 -5.85 2.55
N TYR A 60 4.62 -4.77 2.38
CA TYR A 60 6.07 -4.81 2.43
C TYR A 60 6.55 -5.00 3.88
N ASP A 61 6.72 -6.27 4.26
CA ASP A 61 7.18 -6.68 5.58
C ASP A 61 8.71 -6.80 5.62
N MET A 62 9.38 -5.65 5.70
CA MET A 62 10.83 -5.58 5.73
C MET A 62 11.30 -4.75 6.93
N PRO A 63 12.51 -4.99 7.46
CA PRO A 63 13.08 -4.13 8.49
C PRO A 63 13.24 -2.68 8.03
N PHE A 64 13.21 -1.74 8.98
CA PHE A 64 13.44 -0.33 8.69
C PHE A 64 14.82 -0.10 8.05
N GLU A 65 15.83 -0.82 8.52
CA GLU A 65 17.21 -0.75 8.02
C GLU A 65 17.30 -1.12 6.54
N GLU A 66 16.57 -2.15 6.11
CA GLU A 66 16.49 -2.53 4.70
C GLU A 66 15.83 -1.41 3.88
N THR A 67 14.78 -0.80 4.41
CA THR A 67 14.08 0.32 3.77
C THR A 67 15.02 1.52 3.57
N LEU A 68 15.90 1.81 4.54
CA LEU A 68 16.94 2.85 4.41
C LEU A 68 17.95 2.52 3.33
N ILE A 69 18.46 1.28 3.29
CA ILE A 69 19.42 0.83 2.27
C ILE A 69 18.82 1.00 0.87
N ARG A 70 17.56 0.57 0.68
CA ARG A 70 16.86 0.74 -0.60
C ARG A 70 16.58 2.20 -0.94
N HIS A 71 16.35 3.07 0.04
CA HIS A 71 16.16 4.51 -0.22
C HIS A 71 17.41 5.18 -0.78
N GLN A 72 18.61 4.76 -0.34
CA GLN A 72 19.88 5.31 -0.86
C GLN A 72 20.08 5.11 -2.36
N THR A 73 19.39 4.15 -2.98
CA THR A 73 19.47 3.90 -4.43
C THR A 73 18.49 4.76 -5.24
N LYS A 74 17.56 5.47 -4.58
CA LYS A 74 16.54 6.29 -5.26
C LYS A 74 17.09 7.66 -5.65
N ALA A 75 16.56 8.22 -6.74
CA ALA A 75 16.93 9.55 -7.21
C ALA A 75 16.66 10.65 -6.16
N ASN A 76 15.63 10.47 -5.34
CA ASN A 76 15.22 11.41 -4.29
C ASN A 76 15.86 11.15 -2.92
N HIS A 77 16.94 10.36 -2.84
CA HIS A 77 17.58 10.03 -1.55
C HIS A 77 18.07 11.26 -0.74
N ASN A 78 18.31 12.39 -1.42
CA ASN A 78 18.72 13.65 -0.80
C ASN A 78 17.54 14.55 -0.37
N GLU A 79 16.30 14.20 -0.66
CA GLU A 79 15.13 15.01 -0.30
C GLU A 79 14.69 14.81 1.17
N PHE A 80 14.96 13.62 1.72
CA PHE A 80 14.66 13.26 3.10
C PHE A 80 15.55 12.09 3.54
N GLY A 81 15.85 12.03 4.84
CA GLY A 81 16.79 11.07 5.40
C GLY A 81 16.16 10.13 6.42
N GLU A 82 17.03 9.50 7.21
CA GLU A 82 16.63 8.54 8.23
C GLU A 82 15.62 9.11 9.22
N ASN A 83 15.80 10.35 9.68
CA ASN A 83 14.94 10.97 10.68
C ASN A 83 13.50 11.12 10.18
N GLU A 84 13.32 11.58 8.94
CA GLU A 84 12.01 11.70 8.30
C GLU A 84 11.38 10.33 8.08
N MET A 85 12.13 9.39 7.51
CA MET A 85 11.65 8.02 7.28
C MET A 85 11.22 7.34 8.57
N LYS A 86 11.96 7.55 9.66
CA LYS A 86 11.65 6.99 10.98
C LYS A 86 10.39 7.58 11.60
N ARG A 87 10.05 8.83 11.27
CA ARG A 87 8.76 9.44 11.67
C ARG A 87 7.58 8.85 10.92
N TRP A 88 7.79 8.43 9.67
CA TRP A 88 6.75 7.80 8.85
C TRP A 88 6.64 6.29 9.07
N TRP A 89 7.70 5.66 9.58
CA TRP A 89 7.77 4.22 9.78
C TRP A 89 6.76 3.75 10.84
N ARG A 90 6.03 2.69 10.49
CA ARG A 90 5.20 1.93 11.43
C ARG A 90 5.48 0.45 11.25
N GLU A 91 5.97 -0.16 12.32
CA GLU A 91 6.29 -1.58 12.33
C GLU A 91 4.99 -2.40 12.35
N LYS A 92 4.86 -3.35 11.41
CA LYS A 92 3.74 -4.30 11.34
C LYS A 92 2.36 -3.62 11.26
N ASP A 93 2.25 -2.59 10.44
CA ASP A 93 1.02 -1.80 10.23
C ASP A 93 0.03 -2.50 9.28
N TYR A 94 -0.38 -3.71 9.64
CA TYR A 94 -1.29 -4.55 8.87
C TYR A 94 -2.74 -4.01 8.88
N ILE A 95 -3.47 -4.23 7.79
CA ILE A 95 -4.88 -3.83 7.63
C ILE A 95 -5.78 -4.58 8.65
N GLY A 96 -5.48 -5.85 8.92
CA GLY A 96 -6.18 -6.69 9.90
C GLY A 96 -7.58 -7.17 9.48
N ILE A 97 -8.31 -6.43 8.63
CA ILE A 97 -9.64 -6.81 8.13
C ILE A 97 -9.62 -7.46 6.74
N ILE A 98 -8.51 -7.37 6.01
CA ILE A 98 -8.28 -8.00 4.71
C ILE A 98 -7.03 -8.88 4.85
N PRO A 99 -7.04 -10.15 4.41
CA PRO A 99 -5.85 -11.00 4.44
C PRO A 99 -4.74 -10.41 3.55
N GLU A 100 -3.56 -10.25 4.13
CA GLU A 100 -2.37 -9.71 3.44
C GLU A 100 -1.33 -10.81 3.22
N LYS A 101 -0.65 -10.76 2.06
CA LYS A 101 0.58 -11.52 1.82
C LYS A 101 1.79 -10.64 2.09
N ASN A 102 2.79 -11.20 2.76
CA ASN A 102 3.99 -10.45 3.11
C ASN A 102 4.98 -10.48 1.95
N ILE A 103 5.43 -9.30 1.55
CA ILE A 103 6.58 -9.11 0.67
C ILE A 103 7.79 -8.82 1.54
N THR A 104 8.68 -9.80 1.68
CA THR A 104 9.89 -9.66 2.52
C THR A 104 11.10 -9.24 1.70
N LYS A 105 12.22 -8.95 2.37
CA LYS A 105 13.44 -8.46 1.72
C LYS A 105 14.14 -9.52 0.88
N GLU A 106 13.87 -10.78 1.16
CA GLU A 106 14.43 -11.95 0.48
C GLU A 106 13.82 -12.13 -0.92
N LEU A 107 12.63 -11.59 -1.16
CA LEU A 107 11.97 -11.66 -2.46
C LEU A 107 12.57 -10.64 -3.43
N SER A 108 12.93 -11.14 -4.60
CA SER A 108 13.27 -10.32 -5.76
C SER A 108 12.03 -9.66 -6.37
N LEU A 109 12.24 -8.63 -7.18
CA LEU A 109 11.16 -7.96 -7.89
C LEU A 109 10.38 -8.92 -8.81
N ASP A 110 11.09 -9.81 -9.50
CA ASP A 110 10.48 -10.78 -10.42
C ASP A 110 9.59 -11.78 -9.66
N GLU A 111 10.04 -12.28 -8.51
CA GLU A 111 9.24 -13.17 -7.64
C GLU A 111 7.99 -12.46 -7.10
N ILE A 112 8.10 -11.18 -6.74
CA ILE A 112 6.95 -10.37 -6.29
C ILE A 112 5.92 -10.23 -7.43
N VAL A 113 6.39 -9.89 -8.64
CA VAL A 113 5.52 -9.73 -9.81
C VAL A 113 4.85 -11.04 -10.18
N GLU A 114 5.59 -12.16 -10.16
CA GLU A 114 5.06 -13.49 -10.44
C GLU A 114 4.01 -13.90 -9.41
N MET A 115 4.25 -13.65 -8.12
CA MET A 115 3.30 -13.91 -7.05
C MET A 115 1.99 -13.14 -7.26
N ILE A 116 2.07 -11.83 -7.46
CA ILE A 116 0.89 -10.97 -7.67
C ILE A 116 0.14 -11.39 -8.94
N SER A 117 0.86 -11.62 -10.03
CA SER A 117 0.27 -12.01 -11.31
C SER A 117 -0.43 -13.36 -11.21
N SER A 118 0.19 -14.34 -10.55
CA SER A 118 -0.40 -15.68 -10.38
C SER A 118 -1.67 -15.63 -9.53
N ASP A 119 -1.68 -14.85 -8.45
CA ASP A 119 -2.85 -14.68 -7.60
C ASP A 119 -4.03 -14.06 -8.34
N VAL A 120 -3.77 -13.02 -9.15
CA VAL A 120 -4.81 -12.28 -9.87
C VAL A 120 -5.33 -13.07 -11.07
N MET A 121 -4.46 -13.81 -11.75
CA MET A 121 -4.78 -14.54 -13.00
C MET A 121 -5.30 -15.96 -12.78
N SER A 122 -5.19 -16.51 -11.56
CA SER A 122 -5.69 -17.87 -11.24
C SER A 122 -7.20 -17.97 -11.03
N LYS A 123 -7.96 -16.96 -11.47
CA LYS A 123 -9.42 -16.94 -11.48
C LYS A 123 -10.01 -17.62 -12.71
#